data_AF-A0A1B0C8S1-F1
#
_entry.id   AF-A0A1B0C8S1-F1
#
_cell.length_a   1.000
_cell.length_b   1.000
_cell.length_c   1.000
_cell.angle_alpha   90.00
_cell.angle_beta   90.00
_cell.angle_gamma   90.00
#
_symmetry.space_group_name_H-M   'P 1'
#
loop_
_entity.id
_entity.type
_entity.pdbx_description
1 polymer ?
#
loop_
_entity_poly.entity_id
_entity_poly.type
_entity_poly.pdbx_seq_one_letter_code
_entity_poly.pdbx_strand_id
1 'polypeptide(L)'
;MEVTVETSCPLFNRLNNTETVLLTHGDSIDRICDKFKVSAMSKNTNIVAGIYNEQMHIYGVQFHPEVDLTVNGKQILSNFLFDICGLSKRFTLQNRKEECIKALKEKIGNKKVLLLASGGVDSTVCASLLIKAVPLSQLYVVHIDNGFLRQNESEDVEKCLNEIDINVIVKRAHHHFLNGTTTIKQPGSHYSTDTPMLSMTTNP
;
A
#
# COMPACT_ATOMS: atom_id res chain seq x y z
N MET A 1 25.32 0.36 -11.46
CA MET A 1 26.65 -0.27 -11.50
C MET A 1 26.49 -1.69 -11.96
N GLU A 2 27.54 -2.34 -12.47
CA GLU A 2 27.49 -3.76 -12.85
C GLU A 2 28.16 -4.64 -11.79
N VAL A 3 27.51 -5.76 -11.48
CA VAL A 3 28.09 -6.84 -10.66
C VAL A 3 28.17 -8.11 -11.48
N THR A 4 29.21 -8.90 -11.22
CA THR A 4 29.35 -10.28 -11.67
C THR A 4 28.70 -11.17 -10.62
N VAL A 5 27.75 -12.02 -11.00
CA VAL A 5 27.03 -12.93 -10.10
C VAL A 5 27.36 -14.40 -10.39
N GLU A 6 27.35 -15.23 -9.34
CA GLU A 6 27.45 -16.68 -9.42
C GLU A 6 26.07 -17.25 -9.75
N THR A 7 25.83 -17.67 -11.00
CA THR A 7 24.52 -18.20 -11.43
C THR A 7 24.18 -19.58 -10.84
N SER A 8 25.16 -20.29 -10.29
CA SER A 8 24.93 -21.49 -9.45
C SER A 8 24.36 -21.17 -8.08
N CYS A 9 24.47 -19.93 -7.59
CA CYS A 9 23.79 -19.53 -6.37
C CYS A 9 22.26 -19.53 -6.61
N PRO A 10 21.47 -20.21 -5.77
CA PRO A 10 20.01 -20.25 -5.93
C PRO A 10 19.35 -18.87 -6.03
N LEU A 11 19.92 -17.86 -5.37
CA LEU A 11 19.41 -16.49 -5.41
C LEU A 11 19.54 -15.85 -6.81
N PHE A 12 20.56 -16.22 -7.59
CA PHE A 12 20.83 -15.66 -8.92
C PHE A 12 20.52 -16.63 -10.05
N ASN A 13 19.75 -17.68 -9.77
CA ASN A 13 19.27 -18.61 -10.78
C ASN A 13 18.47 -17.85 -11.86
N ARG A 14 18.59 -18.28 -13.12
CA ARG A 14 17.94 -17.67 -14.30
C ARG A 14 18.35 -16.21 -14.59
N LEU A 15 19.45 -15.75 -14.01
CA LEU A 15 20.07 -14.46 -14.34
C LEU A 15 21.28 -14.66 -15.26
N ASN A 16 21.74 -13.56 -15.85
CA ASN A 16 23.01 -13.56 -16.55
C ASN A 16 24.14 -13.41 -15.54
N ASN A 17 25.36 -13.73 -15.98
CA ASN A 17 26.55 -13.57 -15.14
C ASN A 17 26.83 -12.10 -14.80
N THR A 18 26.39 -11.15 -15.63
CA THR A 18 26.49 -9.71 -15.38
C THR A 18 25.11 -9.13 -15.13
N GLU A 19 24.96 -8.41 -14.03
CA GLU A 19 23.72 -7.79 -13.62
C GLU A 19 23.90 -6.30 -13.30
N THR A 20 22.97 -5.48 -13.77
CA THR A 20 22.92 -4.04 -13.46
C THR A 20 22.14 -3.83 -12.17
N VAL A 21 22.80 -3.25 -11.17
CA VAL A 21 22.26 -3.07 -9.81
C VAL A 21 22.45 -1.65 -9.28
N LEU A 22 21.58 -1.24 -8.36
CA LEU A 22 21.79 -0.08 -7.48
C LEU A 22 22.57 -0.52 -6.24
N LEU A 23 23.88 -0.37 -6.32
CA LEU A 23 24.79 -0.69 -5.23
C LEU A 23 24.92 0.53 -4.30
N THR A 24 24.48 0.39 -3.06
CA THR A 24 24.59 1.40 -2.00
C THR A 24 25.57 0.85 -0.97
N HIS A 25 26.68 1.56 -0.76
CA HIS A 25 27.63 1.16 0.27
C HIS A 25 28.21 2.41 0.92
N GLY A 26 28.17 2.42 2.26
CA GLY A 26 29.08 3.20 3.09
C GLY A 26 30.29 2.36 3.48
N ASP A 27 30.03 1.11 3.89
CA ASP A 27 31.04 0.11 4.26
C ASP A 27 31.05 -1.07 3.29
N SER A 28 32.18 -1.79 3.21
CA SER A 28 32.37 -2.99 2.38
C SER A 28 32.82 -4.19 3.20
N ILE A 29 32.53 -5.40 2.72
CA ILE A 29 32.99 -6.64 3.35
C ILE A 29 34.48 -6.83 3.08
N ASP A 30 35.30 -6.73 4.12
CA ASP A 30 36.74 -7.01 4.07
C ASP A 30 37.02 -8.53 4.17
N ARG A 31 36.41 -9.20 5.15
CA ARG A 31 36.54 -10.64 5.36
C ARG A 31 35.18 -11.32 5.41
N ILE A 32 35.03 -12.39 4.63
CA ILE A 32 33.82 -13.20 4.60
C ILE A 32 33.84 -14.14 5.82
N CYS A 33 32.69 -14.23 6.49
CA CYS A 33 32.50 -15.13 7.62
C CYS A 33 32.62 -16.61 7.18
N ASP A 34 33.12 -17.45 8.07
CA ASP A 34 33.21 -18.88 7.82
C ASP A 34 31.82 -19.44 7.42
N LYS A 35 31.80 -20.38 6.48
CA LYS A 35 30.60 -21.02 5.90
C LYS A 35 29.79 -20.16 4.92
N PHE A 36 30.18 -18.91 4.66
CA PHE A 36 29.62 -18.13 3.56
C PHE A 36 30.50 -18.19 2.32
N LYS A 37 29.87 -18.13 1.15
CA LYS A 37 30.51 -18.00 -0.16
C LYS A 37 30.18 -16.64 -0.77
N VAL A 38 31.08 -16.09 -1.58
CA VAL A 38 30.77 -14.93 -2.43
C VAL A 38 29.83 -15.37 -3.53
N SER A 39 28.69 -14.70 -3.68
CA SER A 39 27.75 -14.92 -4.78
C SER A 39 27.72 -13.75 -5.78
N ALA A 40 28.23 -12.57 -5.42
CA ALA A 40 28.32 -11.45 -6.35
C ALA A 40 29.51 -10.55 -6.02
N MET A 41 30.07 -9.91 -7.04
CA MET A 41 31.20 -8.99 -6.93
C MET A 41 31.04 -7.80 -7.88
N SER A 42 31.36 -6.59 -7.42
CA SER A 42 31.37 -5.39 -8.27
C SER A 42 32.47 -5.48 -9.32
N LYS A 43 32.13 -5.27 -10.60
CA LYS A 43 33.10 -5.36 -11.71
C LYS A 43 34.23 -4.33 -11.63
N ASN A 44 33.90 -3.11 -11.18
CA ASN A 44 34.83 -1.98 -11.26
C ASN A 44 35.65 -1.79 -9.98
N THR A 45 35.14 -2.27 -8.84
CA THR A 45 35.75 -2.02 -7.54
C THR A 45 36.17 -3.29 -6.79
N ASN A 46 35.88 -4.47 -7.35
CA ASN A 46 36.12 -5.78 -6.70
C ASN A 46 35.56 -5.89 -5.28
N ILE A 47 34.54 -5.10 -4.96
CA ILE A 47 33.84 -5.18 -3.68
C ILE A 47 32.88 -6.36 -3.72
N VAL A 48 32.86 -7.15 -2.64
CA VAL A 48 31.88 -8.23 -2.45
C VAL A 48 30.48 -7.60 -2.43
N ALA A 49 29.66 -7.98 -3.42
CA ALA A 49 28.32 -7.46 -3.61
C ALA A 49 27.22 -8.46 -3.19
N GLY A 50 27.60 -9.70 -2.89
CA GLY A 50 26.67 -10.72 -2.42
C GLY A 50 27.38 -11.88 -1.74
N ILE A 51 26.75 -12.43 -0.72
CA ILE A 51 27.20 -13.61 0.02
C ILE A 51 26.03 -14.58 0.25
N TYR A 52 26.32 -15.86 0.43
CA TYR A 52 25.30 -16.83 0.79
C TYR A 52 25.84 -18.03 1.56
N ASN A 53 24.95 -18.66 2.32
CA ASN A 53 25.13 -19.97 2.92
C ASN A 53 23.89 -20.81 2.58
N GLU A 54 24.09 -21.80 1.72
CA GLU A 54 23.02 -22.66 1.22
C GLU A 54 22.43 -23.58 2.31
N GLN A 55 23.25 -24.07 3.24
CA GLN A 55 22.79 -24.95 4.34
C GLN A 55 21.90 -24.21 5.34
N MET A 56 22.20 -22.93 5.58
CA MET A 56 21.44 -22.09 6.51
C MET A 56 20.33 -21.30 5.82
N HIS A 57 20.25 -21.35 4.48
CA HIS A 57 19.38 -20.51 3.67
C HIS A 57 19.51 -19.00 3.97
N ILE A 58 20.74 -18.54 4.24
CA ILE A 58 21.03 -17.12 4.49
C ILE A 58 21.68 -16.54 3.24
N TYR A 59 21.12 -15.43 2.76
CA TYR A 59 21.60 -14.73 1.58
C TYR A 59 21.70 -13.24 1.89
N GLY A 60 22.79 -12.62 1.46
CA GLY A 60 23.04 -11.19 1.62
C GLY A 60 23.45 -10.56 0.29
N VAL A 61 22.97 -9.35 0.05
CA VAL A 61 23.35 -8.53 -1.10
C VAL A 61 23.68 -7.12 -0.63
N GLN A 62 24.64 -6.47 -1.28
CA GLN A 62 25.09 -5.09 -1.00
C GLN A 62 24.41 -4.08 -1.95
N PHE A 63 23.30 -4.49 -2.56
CA PHE A 63 22.51 -3.68 -3.49
C PHE A 63 21.03 -3.90 -3.21
N HIS A 64 20.19 -3.02 -3.75
CA HIS A 64 18.74 -3.04 -3.54
C HIS A 64 18.03 -3.78 -4.69
N PRO A 65 17.59 -5.04 -4.53
CA PRO A 65 16.82 -5.75 -5.57
C PRO A 65 15.37 -5.26 -5.70
N GLU A 66 14.88 -4.42 -4.79
CA GLU A 66 13.51 -3.91 -4.77
C GLU A 66 13.30 -2.67 -5.65
N VAL A 67 14.38 -1.99 -6.06
CA VAL A 67 14.31 -0.74 -6.85
C VAL A 67 14.45 -1.00 -8.34
N ASP A 68 13.83 -0.14 -9.16
CA ASP A 68 13.85 -0.28 -10.62
C ASP A 68 15.25 -0.13 -11.24
N LEU A 69 16.18 0.53 -10.54
CA LEU A 69 17.57 0.67 -10.95
C LEU A 69 18.35 -0.66 -10.90
N THR A 70 17.81 -1.67 -10.22
CA THR A 70 18.28 -3.06 -10.30
C THR A 70 17.42 -3.83 -11.29
N VAL A 71 17.88 -3.94 -12.53
CA VAL A 71 17.08 -4.34 -13.71
C VAL A 71 16.36 -5.68 -13.50
N ASN A 72 17.06 -6.68 -12.97
CA ASN A 72 16.50 -8.01 -12.70
C ASN A 72 16.17 -8.25 -11.22
N GLY A 73 15.98 -7.20 -10.43
CA GLY A 73 15.71 -7.28 -9.00
C GLY A 73 14.45 -8.08 -8.64
N LYS A 74 13.39 -7.97 -9.46
CA LYS A 74 12.18 -8.79 -9.32
C LYS A 74 12.46 -10.30 -9.47
N GLN A 75 13.38 -10.69 -10.34
CA GLN A 75 13.76 -12.10 -10.51
C GLN A 75 14.55 -12.61 -9.30
N ILE A 76 15.46 -11.79 -8.74
CA ILE A 76 16.18 -12.09 -7.49
C ILE A 76 15.20 -12.34 -6.33
N LEU A 77 14.25 -11.42 -6.13
CA LEU A 77 13.22 -11.56 -5.10
C LEU A 77 12.31 -12.77 -5.38
N SER A 78 11.99 -13.05 -6.64
CA SER A 78 11.23 -14.25 -7.04
C SER A 78 11.97 -15.54 -6.68
N ASN A 79 13.28 -15.61 -6.92
CA ASN A 79 14.10 -16.77 -6.56
C ASN A 79 14.09 -16.97 -5.04
N PHE A 80 14.26 -15.89 -4.28
CA PHE A 80 14.22 -15.95 -2.82
C PHE A 80 12.86 -16.41 -2.29
N LEU A 81 11.76 -15.80 -2.73
CA LEU A 81 10.42 -16.11 -2.20
C LEU A 81 9.93 -17.51 -2.60
N PHE A 82 10.14 -17.91 -3.86
CA PHE A 82 9.49 -19.11 -4.40
C PHE A 82 10.42 -20.33 -4.44
N ASP A 83 11.70 -20.16 -4.79
CA ASP A 83 12.62 -21.29 -4.92
C ASP A 83 13.31 -21.60 -3.60
N ILE A 84 13.74 -20.57 -2.85
CA ILE A 84 14.44 -20.73 -1.57
C ILE A 84 13.45 -20.91 -0.42
N CYS A 85 12.53 -19.97 -0.22
CA CYS A 85 11.56 -20.03 0.88
C CYS A 85 10.39 -21.00 0.61
N GLY A 86 10.21 -21.46 -0.63
CA GLY A 86 9.12 -22.37 -1.00
C GLY A 86 7.72 -21.78 -0.83
N LEU A 87 7.57 -20.45 -0.88
CA LEU A 87 6.26 -19.82 -0.74
C LEU A 87 5.37 -20.15 -1.94
N SER A 88 4.07 -20.17 -1.72
CA SER A 88 3.10 -20.32 -2.81
C SER A 88 2.63 -18.95 -3.32
N LYS A 89 2.39 -18.84 -4.63
CA LYS A 89 1.86 -17.62 -5.29
C LYS A 89 0.36 -17.41 -4.99
N ARG A 90 -0.04 -17.52 -3.73
CA ARG A 90 -1.44 -17.41 -3.29
C ARG A 90 -1.84 -15.99 -2.87
N PHE A 91 -0.88 -15.08 -2.69
CA PHE A 91 -1.18 -13.67 -2.37
C PHE A 91 -1.57 -12.87 -3.62
N THR A 92 -2.65 -13.31 -4.28
CA THR A 92 -3.19 -12.66 -5.48
C THR A 92 -4.34 -11.72 -5.11
N LEU A 93 -4.65 -10.75 -5.97
CA LEU A 93 -5.80 -9.87 -5.77
C LEU A 93 -7.12 -10.65 -5.71
N GLN A 94 -7.26 -11.73 -6.49
CA GLN A 94 -8.45 -12.57 -6.48
C GLN A 94 -8.64 -13.26 -5.12
N ASN A 95 -7.61 -13.95 -4.63
CA ASN A 95 -7.68 -14.66 -3.35
C ASN A 95 -7.95 -13.68 -2.20
N ARG A 96 -7.25 -12.54 -2.18
CA ARG A 96 -7.44 -11.50 -1.16
C ARG A 96 -8.85 -10.90 -1.19
N LYS A 97 -9.41 -10.70 -2.38
CA LYS A 97 -10.79 -10.22 -2.55
C LYS A 97 -11.78 -11.23 -1.96
N GLU A 98 -11.62 -12.52 -2.28
CA GLU A 98 -12.49 -13.59 -1.76
C GLU A 98 -12.38 -13.72 -0.23
N GLU A 99 -11.16 -13.72 0.31
CA GLU A 99 -10.91 -13.76 1.76
C GLU A 99 -11.51 -12.54 2.46
N CYS A 100 -11.36 -11.34 1.88
CA CYS A 100 -11.93 -10.11 2.43
C CYS A 100 -13.46 -10.16 2.46
N ILE A 101 -14.10 -10.57 1.35
CA ILE A 101 -15.57 -10.71 1.29
C ILE A 101 -16.06 -11.74 2.32
N LYS A 102 -15.36 -12.86 2.48
CA LYS A 102 -15.69 -13.88 3.49
C LYS A 102 -15.57 -13.31 4.91
N ALA A 103 -14.46 -12.64 5.22
CA ALA A 103 -14.25 -12.02 6.53
C ALA A 103 -15.30 -10.94 6.83
N LEU A 104 -15.71 -10.15 5.83
CA LEU A 104 -16.79 -9.17 5.97
C LEU A 104 -18.13 -9.84 6.28
N LYS A 105 -18.49 -10.90 5.53
CA LYS A 105 -19.72 -11.69 5.77
C LYS A 105 -19.78 -12.23 7.19
N GLU A 106 -18.71 -12.86 7.66
CA GLU A 106 -18.62 -13.43 9.01
C GLU A 106 -18.72 -12.35 10.09
N LYS A 107 -18.03 -11.22 9.91
CA LYS A 107 -17.99 -10.15 10.90
C LYS A 107 -19.30 -9.35 10.99
N ILE A 108 -19.95 -9.10 9.85
CA ILE A 108 -21.19 -8.31 9.79
C ILE A 108 -22.39 -9.18 10.19
N GLY A 109 -22.47 -10.41 9.66
CA GLY A 109 -23.61 -11.30 9.86
C GLY A 109 -24.92 -10.63 9.45
N ASN A 110 -25.85 -10.52 10.39
CA ASN A 110 -27.19 -9.94 10.15
C ASN A 110 -27.29 -8.44 10.48
N LYS A 111 -26.17 -7.77 10.81
CA LYS A 111 -26.18 -6.37 11.24
C LYS A 111 -26.24 -5.42 10.04
N LYS A 112 -26.77 -4.22 10.30
CA LYS A 112 -26.73 -3.11 9.35
C LYS A 112 -25.33 -2.48 9.34
N VAL A 113 -24.91 -1.98 8.18
CA VAL A 113 -23.63 -1.31 7.94
C VAL A 113 -23.91 0.09 7.46
N LEU A 114 -23.29 1.08 8.11
CA LEU A 114 -23.27 2.47 7.67
C LEU A 114 -21.89 2.76 7.08
N LEU A 115 -21.85 3.23 5.83
CA LEU A 115 -20.65 3.71 5.16
C LEU A 115 -20.80 5.20 4.88
N LEU A 116 -19.83 5.99 5.34
CA LEU A 116 -19.68 7.38 4.92
C LEU A 116 -18.79 7.41 3.67
N ALA A 117 -19.39 7.62 2.50
CA ALA A 117 -18.68 7.69 1.23
C ALA A 117 -18.17 9.12 1.02
N SER A 118 -16.85 9.31 0.98
CA SER A 118 -16.25 10.63 0.72
C SER A 118 -16.20 10.99 -0.76
N GLY A 119 -16.29 9.99 -1.64
CA GLY A 119 -16.07 10.13 -3.09
C GLY A 119 -14.68 9.72 -3.55
N GLY A 120 -13.74 9.53 -2.62
CA GLY A 120 -12.42 9.00 -2.92
C GLY A 120 -12.42 7.52 -3.24
N VAL A 121 -11.38 7.08 -3.98
CA VAL A 121 -11.19 5.70 -4.46
C VAL A 121 -11.37 4.67 -3.34
N ASP A 122 -10.78 4.89 -2.17
CA ASP A 122 -10.85 3.95 -1.04
C ASP A 122 -12.29 3.72 -0.56
N SER A 123 -13.07 4.80 -0.43
CA SER A 123 -14.46 4.73 0.02
C SER A 123 -15.36 4.03 -1.01
N THR A 124 -15.09 4.24 -2.30
CA THR A 124 -15.83 3.61 -3.40
C THR A 124 -15.49 2.12 -3.54
N VAL A 125 -14.21 1.74 -3.36
CA VAL A 125 -13.80 0.33 -3.31
C VAL A 125 -14.40 -0.36 -2.08
N CYS A 126 -14.42 0.32 -0.93
CA CYS A 126 -15.07 -0.17 0.28
C CYS A 126 -16.56 -0.44 0.05
N ALA A 127 -17.28 0.51 -0.55
CA ALA A 127 -18.68 0.36 -0.93
C ALA A 127 -18.88 -0.87 -1.84
N SER A 128 -18.06 -0.98 -2.88
CA SER A 128 -18.11 -2.08 -3.85
C SER A 128 -17.85 -3.46 -3.22
N LEU A 129 -16.96 -3.54 -2.22
CA LEU A 129 -16.72 -4.78 -1.47
C LEU A 129 -17.89 -5.13 -0.55
N LEU A 130 -18.50 -4.13 0.09
CA LEU A 130 -19.65 -4.33 0.97
C LEU A 130 -20.88 -4.85 0.22
N ILE A 131 -21.17 -4.35 -0.99
CA ILE A 131 -22.25 -4.89 -1.84
C ILE A 131 -22.07 -6.39 -2.10
N LYS A 132 -20.82 -6.82 -2.33
CA LYS A 132 -20.50 -8.24 -2.58
C LYS A 132 -20.55 -9.08 -1.30
N ALA A 133 -20.41 -8.44 -0.14
CA ALA A 133 -20.41 -9.09 1.15
C ALA A 133 -21.83 -9.24 1.73
N VAL A 134 -22.67 -8.21 1.66
CA VAL A 134 -23.96 -8.19 2.36
C VAL A 134 -25.13 -7.80 1.46
N PRO A 135 -26.38 -8.23 1.76
CA PRO A 135 -27.57 -7.74 1.09
C PRO A 135 -27.65 -6.20 1.11
N LEU A 136 -28.11 -5.60 0.01
CA LEU A 136 -28.28 -4.14 -0.10
C LEU A 136 -29.16 -3.56 1.02
N SER A 137 -30.13 -4.33 1.54
CA SER A 137 -31.00 -3.91 2.65
C SER A 137 -30.27 -3.71 3.99
N GLN A 138 -29.05 -4.23 4.13
CA GLN A 138 -28.20 -4.01 5.29
C GLN A 138 -27.26 -2.81 5.12
N LEU A 139 -27.05 -2.33 3.90
CA LEU A 139 -26.05 -1.32 3.58
C LEU A 139 -26.69 0.07 3.44
N TYR A 140 -26.20 1.01 4.24
CA TYR A 140 -26.56 2.42 4.19
C TYR A 140 -25.33 3.21 3.79
N VAL A 141 -25.34 3.82 2.61
CA VAL A 141 -24.23 4.65 2.14
C VAL A 141 -24.66 6.10 2.18
N VAL A 142 -23.91 6.93 2.91
CA VAL A 142 -24.18 8.36 3.06
C VAL A 142 -23.00 9.13 2.48
N HIS A 143 -23.29 10.02 1.53
CA HIS A 143 -22.33 10.97 1.00
C HIS A 143 -22.66 12.36 1.54
N ILE A 144 -21.73 12.99 2.24
CA ILE A 144 -21.92 14.35 2.79
C ILE A 144 -21.18 15.33 1.88
N ASP A 145 -21.95 16.08 1.10
CA ASP A 145 -21.41 17.21 0.36
C ASP A 145 -21.28 18.40 1.32
N ASN A 146 -20.05 18.63 1.78
CA ASN A 146 -19.72 19.72 2.68
C ASN A 146 -19.59 21.07 1.96
N GLY A 147 -19.69 21.11 0.63
CA GLY A 147 -19.56 22.32 -0.18
C GLY A 147 -18.14 22.73 -0.54
N PHE A 148 -17.12 21.94 -0.18
CA PHE A 148 -15.69 22.19 -0.47
C PHE A 148 -15.07 21.10 -1.35
N LEU A 149 -15.91 20.32 -2.01
CA LEU A 149 -15.49 19.31 -2.98
C LEU A 149 -15.16 19.97 -4.32
N ARG A 150 -14.50 19.23 -5.23
CA ARG A 150 -14.23 19.72 -6.58
C ARG A 150 -15.54 19.90 -7.35
N GLN A 151 -15.49 20.72 -8.39
CA GLN A 151 -16.63 20.94 -9.27
C GLN A 151 -17.20 19.60 -9.76
N ASN A 152 -18.50 19.41 -9.57
CA ASN A 152 -19.28 18.23 -9.94
C ASN A 152 -18.91 16.91 -9.23
N GLU A 153 -18.04 16.93 -8.22
CA GLU A 153 -17.56 15.70 -7.59
C GLU A 153 -18.67 14.94 -6.86
N SER A 154 -19.59 15.64 -6.20
CA SER A 154 -20.74 15.00 -5.53
C SER A 154 -21.68 14.31 -6.52
N GLU A 155 -21.94 14.96 -7.66
CA GLU A 155 -22.79 14.45 -8.72
C GLU A 155 -22.17 13.20 -9.36
N ASP A 156 -20.86 13.23 -9.62
CA ASP A 156 -20.11 12.09 -10.17
C ASP A 156 -20.11 10.91 -9.20
N VAL A 157 -19.96 11.16 -7.88
CA VAL A 157 -19.99 10.12 -6.84
C VAL A 157 -21.37 9.49 -6.73
N GLU A 158 -22.41 10.31 -6.70
CA GLU A 158 -23.80 9.85 -6.67
C GLU A 158 -24.11 8.99 -7.91
N LYS A 159 -23.71 9.45 -9.11
CA LYS A 159 -23.88 8.70 -10.35
C LYS A 159 -23.14 7.36 -10.32
N CYS A 160 -21.86 7.35 -9.97
CA CYS A 160 -21.04 6.14 -9.92
C CYS A 160 -21.61 5.09 -8.96
N LEU A 161 -22.09 5.53 -7.79
CA LEU A 161 -22.63 4.62 -6.77
C LEU A 161 -24.03 4.10 -7.15
N ASN A 162 -24.85 4.95 -7.79
CA ASN A 162 -26.15 4.53 -8.33
C ASN A 162 -26.01 3.52 -9.49
N GLU A 163 -24.98 3.64 -10.33
CA GLU A 163 -24.70 2.69 -11.43
C GLU A 163 -24.37 1.26 -10.93
N ILE A 164 -23.99 1.11 -9.67
CA ILE A 164 -23.72 -0.19 -9.02
C ILE A 164 -24.82 -0.59 -8.02
N ASP A 165 -26.04 -0.07 -8.21
CA ASP A 165 -27.24 -0.37 -7.41
C ASP A 165 -27.14 0.01 -5.92
N ILE A 166 -26.23 0.94 -5.54
CA ILE A 166 -26.23 1.52 -4.21
C ILE A 166 -27.18 2.71 -4.18
N ASN A 167 -28.20 2.64 -3.33
CA ASN A 167 -28.98 3.81 -2.96
C ASN A 167 -28.15 4.70 -2.00
N VAL A 168 -27.48 5.72 -2.56
CA VAL A 168 -26.73 6.70 -1.80
C VAL A 168 -27.64 7.77 -1.22
N ILE A 169 -27.50 8.01 0.08
CA ILE A 169 -28.11 9.16 0.75
C ILE A 169 -27.14 10.33 0.60
N VAL A 170 -27.42 11.25 -0.33
CA VAL A 170 -26.66 12.50 -0.45
C VAL A 170 -27.18 13.52 0.55
N LYS A 171 -26.32 13.97 1.47
CA LYS A 171 -26.59 15.07 2.38
C LYS A 171 -25.85 16.32 1.91
N ARG A 172 -26.59 17.24 1.28
CA ARG A 172 -26.10 18.58 0.96
C ARG A 172 -26.00 19.41 2.24
N ALA A 173 -24.78 19.63 2.71
CA ALA A 173 -24.47 20.24 3.99
C ALA A 173 -23.64 21.52 3.88
N HIS A 174 -23.39 22.03 2.66
CA HIS A 174 -22.67 23.29 2.39
C HIS A 174 -22.94 24.42 3.41
N HIS A 175 -24.20 24.80 3.64
CA HIS A 175 -24.52 25.87 4.60
C HIS A 175 -24.16 25.54 6.05
N HIS A 176 -24.25 24.26 6.46
CA HIS A 176 -23.87 23.83 7.80
C HIS A 176 -22.36 23.94 8.00
N PHE A 177 -21.58 23.57 6.99
CA PHE A 177 -20.13 23.65 7.06
C PHE A 177 -19.64 25.10 6.94
N LEU A 178 -20.21 25.91 6.04
CA LEU A 178 -19.87 27.35 5.93
C LEU A 178 -20.08 28.11 7.24
N ASN A 179 -21.15 27.81 7.96
CA ASN A 179 -21.49 28.44 9.23
C ASN A 179 -20.93 27.67 10.44
N GLY A 180 -20.12 26.64 10.19
CA GLY A 180 -19.54 25.79 11.22
C GLY A 180 -18.52 26.55 12.05
N THR A 181 -18.59 26.36 13.36
CA THR A 181 -17.61 26.81 14.36
C THR A 181 -17.24 25.61 15.23
N THR A 182 -16.06 25.65 15.85
CA THR A 182 -15.63 24.65 16.81
C THR A 182 -14.91 25.30 17.98
N THR A 183 -14.74 24.57 19.07
CA THR A 183 -14.03 25.04 20.25
C THR A 183 -12.60 24.49 20.23
N ILE A 184 -11.60 25.38 20.20
CA ILE A 184 -10.18 25.00 20.23
C ILE A 184 -9.54 25.34 21.57
N LYS A 185 -8.64 24.49 22.03
CA LYS A 185 -7.80 24.79 23.21
C LYS A 185 -6.71 25.76 22.80
N GLN A 186 -6.54 26.85 23.55
CA GLN A 186 -5.45 27.78 23.28
C GLN A 186 -4.10 27.12 23.59
N PRO A 187 -3.10 27.18 22.68
CA PRO A 187 -1.78 26.63 22.94
C PRO A 187 -1.18 27.19 24.24
N GLY A 188 -0.73 26.30 25.14
CA GLY A 188 -0.14 26.71 26.43
C GLY A 188 -1.14 27.21 27.48
N SER A 189 -2.45 27.09 27.25
CA SER A 189 -3.51 27.60 28.13
C SER A 189 -4.47 26.49 28.58
N HIS A 190 -5.09 26.68 29.75
CA HIS A 190 -6.20 25.84 30.22
C HIS A 190 -7.56 26.26 29.64
N TYR A 191 -7.61 27.38 28.93
CA TYR A 191 -8.83 27.94 28.35
C TYR A 191 -9.04 27.46 26.91
N SER A 192 -10.31 27.34 26.55
CA SER A 192 -10.76 27.11 25.19
C SER A 192 -11.42 28.35 24.62
N THR A 193 -11.34 28.54 23.31
CA THR A 193 -12.02 29.61 22.58
C THR A 193 -12.77 29.03 21.40
N ASP A 194 -13.91 29.60 21.05
CA ASP A 194 -14.62 29.25 19.83
C ASP A 194 -13.94 29.89 18.62
N THR A 195 -13.91 29.16 17.51
CA THR A 195 -13.39 29.66 16.25
C THR A 195 -14.42 30.59 15.59
N PRO A 196 -13.98 31.51 14.72
CA PRO A 196 -14.88 32.10 13.74
C PRO A 196 -15.58 31.02 12.90
N MET A 197 -16.65 31.42 12.19
CA MET A 197 -17.27 30.53 11.19
C MET A 197 -16.26 30.18 10.10
N LEU A 198 -16.34 28.97 9.54
CA LEU A 198 -15.46 28.52 8.46
C LEU A 198 -15.49 29.45 7.23
N SER A 199 -16.64 30.03 6.91
CA SER A 199 -16.78 31.05 5.85
C SER A 199 -16.00 32.35 6.12
N MET A 200 -15.62 32.61 7.38
CA MET A 200 -14.85 33.79 7.79
C MET A 200 -13.35 33.52 7.85
N THR A 201 -12.89 32.28 7.61
CA THR A 201 -11.46 31.96 7.56
C THR A 201 -10.91 32.27 6.17
N THR A 202 -10.03 33.26 6.08
CA THR A 202 -9.39 33.68 4.82
C THR A 202 -8.16 32.84 4.46
N ASN A 203 -7.80 31.86 5.30
CA ASN A 203 -6.71 30.92 5.10
C ASN A 203 -7.01 29.68 5.97
N PRO A 204 -7.82 28.72 5.48
CA PRO A 204 -8.16 27.52 6.24
C PRO A 204 -6.93 26.64 6.55
#